data_AF-A0A196S7U1-F1
#
_entry.id   AF-A0A196S7U1-F1
#
_cell.length_a   1.000
_cell.length_b   1.000
_cell.length_c   1.000
_cell.angle_alpha   90.00
_cell.angle_beta   90.00
_cell.angle_gamma   90.00
#
_symmetry.space_group_name_H-M   'P 1'
#
loop_
_entity.id
_entity.type
_entity.pdbx_description
1 polymer ?
#
loop_
_entity_poly.entity_id
_entity_poly.type
_entity_poly.pdbx_seq_one_letter_code
_entity_poly.pdbx_strand_id
1 'polypeptide(L)'
;MDPSTMKTITIESNTGNEYAITHLDLSKYDDLEVLRIGNGCFKNVKEVRIVGLQHFTRERENGRRSNYRFILRDCESLKELQIGRGSFSSYSAIELENLPALTELTIGDVKAKSNNFFDSSLELKDLPQLSHVFFGESSFYACNSVVFENLPQLSSIVLGPDAFRFYESEASSFLTLKSSFSPFSSFADLSKLATIQSPATKHKSFRDVHHLHFETLPSLSIVTLPPMAFSNRESITMTNVGGLQSNPLIPCLLKEAELCSCADLRSIDAYITRLSVGNNCCNDRSLTVIDLTGNSFLQELSIGNNSLNGVRRVTIAGQKKLTSISIGNNCSRTEHTDDKAFIFSVSECPVLKEISIGSYSFSTFDQFKAANLPSLETVTLPQSKDIITGTGSFQQCESVVFENLPKLTSIRLGYNVFSFDSVKEPTSLVLQDLPRLHQFITSRRVVLGNTFRYPRRITLENMPRLTNLMLSSYAFENKKRVTVDKKTIGAFSQFFI
;
A
#
# COMPACT_ATOMS: atom_id res chain seq x y z
N MET A 1 -24.66 -40.66 33.91
CA MET A 1 -25.69 -40.26 32.93
C MET A 1 -25.38 -40.93 31.62
N ASP A 2 -26.41 -41.31 30.88
CA ASP A 2 -26.27 -41.90 29.56
C ASP A 2 -25.74 -40.84 28.58
N PRO A 3 -24.54 -41.04 27.98
CA PRO A 3 -23.95 -40.11 27.03
C PRO A 3 -24.87 -39.76 25.85
N SER A 4 -25.76 -40.68 25.46
CA SER A 4 -26.67 -40.51 24.33
C SER A 4 -27.80 -39.49 24.57
N THR A 5 -28.04 -39.07 25.81
CA THR A 5 -29.12 -38.11 26.14
C THR A 5 -28.61 -36.76 26.63
N MET A 6 -27.28 -36.60 26.72
CA MET A 6 -26.66 -35.46 27.37
C MET A 6 -26.51 -34.28 26.40
N LYS A 7 -27.39 -33.29 26.57
CA LYS A 7 -27.44 -32.10 25.70
C LYS A 7 -26.48 -30.99 26.07
N THR A 8 -25.95 -30.99 27.30
CA THR A 8 -25.09 -29.92 27.79
C THR A 8 -23.91 -30.50 28.54
N ILE A 9 -22.71 -30.11 28.13
CA ILE A 9 -21.47 -30.39 28.84
C ILE A 9 -20.89 -29.07 29.31
N THR A 10 -20.68 -28.97 30.61
CA THR A 10 -19.94 -27.87 31.23
C THR A 10 -18.71 -28.44 31.93
N ILE A 11 -17.55 -27.94 31.53
CA ILE A 11 -16.25 -28.31 32.08
C ILE A 11 -15.82 -27.19 33.00
N GLU A 12 -15.65 -27.49 34.28
CA GLU A 12 -15.28 -26.51 35.29
C GLU A 12 -13.89 -25.90 35.02
N SER A 13 -13.66 -24.70 35.57
CA SER A 13 -12.37 -24.00 35.38
C SER A 13 -11.20 -24.82 35.96
N ASN A 14 -10.05 -24.75 35.30
CA ASN A 14 -8.81 -25.45 35.63
C ASN A 14 -8.87 -26.98 35.49
N THR A 15 -9.85 -27.51 34.75
CA THR A 15 -10.01 -28.96 34.51
C THR A 15 -9.09 -29.46 33.39
N GLY A 16 -8.69 -30.73 33.47
CA GLY A 16 -7.93 -31.41 32.41
C GLY A 16 -6.48 -30.93 32.28
N ASN A 17 -5.87 -30.49 33.38
CA ASN A 17 -4.49 -29.98 33.40
C ASN A 17 -3.46 -31.05 33.83
N GLU A 18 -3.89 -32.28 34.07
CA GLU A 18 -3.03 -33.37 34.51
C GLU A 18 -2.17 -33.89 33.34
N TYR A 19 -0.89 -34.18 33.60
CA TYR A 19 0.02 -34.72 32.58
C TYR A 19 -0.35 -36.12 32.08
N ALA A 20 -1.20 -36.85 32.83
CA ALA A 20 -1.64 -38.19 32.47
C ALA A 20 -2.65 -38.19 31.31
N ILE A 21 -3.44 -37.12 31.18
CA ILE A 21 -4.47 -37.02 30.13
C ILE A 21 -3.82 -36.35 28.92
N THR A 22 -3.47 -37.16 27.92
CA THR A 22 -2.89 -36.64 26.67
C THR A 22 -3.91 -36.49 25.56
N HIS A 23 -5.03 -37.21 25.64
CA HIS A 23 -6.13 -37.18 24.67
C HIS A 23 -7.46 -37.19 25.42
N LEU A 24 -8.38 -36.31 25.05
CA LEU A 24 -9.74 -36.28 25.55
C LEU A 24 -10.70 -36.46 24.38
N ASP A 25 -11.47 -37.53 24.42
CA ASP A 25 -12.47 -37.86 23.40
C ASP A 25 -13.88 -37.73 24.01
N LEU A 26 -14.66 -36.78 23.48
CA LEU A 26 -16.06 -36.55 23.84
C LEU A 26 -17.00 -36.95 22.68
N SER A 27 -16.54 -37.76 21.72
CA SER A 27 -17.33 -38.22 20.56
C SER A 27 -18.49 -39.17 20.91
N LYS A 28 -18.71 -39.46 22.20
CA LYS A 28 -19.82 -40.30 22.69
C LYS A 28 -21.11 -39.51 22.96
N TYR A 29 -21.10 -38.20 22.74
CA TYR A 29 -22.19 -37.29 23.06
C TYR A 29 -22.83 -36.77 21.76
N ASP A 30 -23.55 -37.66 21.07
CA ASP A 30 -24.08 -37.42 19.72
C ASP A 30 -25.13 -36.29 19.68
N ASP A 31 -25.91 -36.14 20.76
CA ASP A 31 -26.98 -35.14 20.91
C ASP A 31 -26.54 -33.85 21.62
N LEU A 32 -25.23 -33.57 21.66
CA LEU A 32 -24.70 -32.41 22.37
C LEU A 32 -25.15 -31.09 21.72
N GLU A 33 -25.90 -30.28 22.47
CA GLU A 33 -26.38 -28.96 22.02
C GLU A 33 -25.50 -27.81 22.54
N VAL A 34 -24.90 -27.96 23.72
CA VAL A 34 -24.13 -26.91 24.39
C VAL A 34 -22.82 -27.47 24.96
N LEU A 35 -21.69 -26.90 24.55
CA LEU A 35 -20.39 -27.17 25.13
C LEU A 35 -19.80 -25.91 25.75
N ARG A 36 -19.61 -25.94 27.07
CA ARG A 36 -18.98 -24.87 27.84
C ARG A 36 -17.71 -25.38 28.48
N ILE A 37 -16.59 -24.73 28.18
CA ILE A 37 -15.29 -25.01 28.76
C ILE A 37 -14.92 -23.83 29.66
N GLY A 38 -14.63 -24.10 30.93
CA GLY A 38 -14.23 -23.08 31.90
C GLY A 38 -12.87 -22.45 31.60
N ASN A 39 -12.40 -21.61 32.52
CA ASN A 39 -11.13 -20.91 32.36
C ASN A 39 -9.94 -21.84 32.65
N GLY A 40 -8.84 -21.69 31.89
CA GLY A 40 -7.56 -22.33 32.17
C GLY A 40 -7.57 -23.86 32.06
N CYS A 41 -8.44 -24.41 31.20
CA CYS A 41 -8.56 -25.85 30.97
C CYS A 41 -7.55 -26.35 29.93
N PHE A 42 -7.22 -27.65 30.01
CA PHE A 42 -6.49 -28.39 28.98
C PHE A 42 -5.08 -27.87 28.64
N LYS A 43 -4.31 -27.45 29.65
CA LYS A 43 -2.93 -26.97 29.46
C LYS A 43 -1.97 -28.05 28.93
N ASN A 44 -2.21 -29.31 29.29
CA ASN A 44 -1.31 -30.43 29.02
C ASN A 44 -1.93 -31.53 28.13
N VAL A 45 -3.20 -31.41 27.74
CA VAL A 45 -3.86 -32.38 26.84
C VAL A 45 -3.45 -32.06 25.42
N LYS A 46 -2.87 -33.02 24.69
CA LYS A 46 -2.41 -32.81 23.31
C LYS A 46 -3.57 -32.73 22.32
N GLU A 47 -4.59 -33.56 22.48
CA GLU A 47 -5.75 -33.55 21.59
C GLU A 47 -7.04 -33.54 22.40
N VAL A 48 -7.92 -32.58 22.14
CA VAL A 48 -9.30 -32.60 22.61
C VAL A 48 -10.18 -32.72 21.37
N ARG A 49 -10.95 -33.80 21.31
CA ARG A 49 -11.69 -34.23 20.13
C ARG A 49 -13.15 -34.47 20.47
N ILE A 50 -14.03 -33.97 19.62
CA ILE A 50 -15.46 -34.25 19.63
C ILE A 50 -15.91 -34.43 18.18
N VAL A 51 -16.29 -35.65 17.82
CA VAL A 51 -16.74 -36.00 16.46
C VAL A 51 -18.11 -36.66 16.56
N GLY A 52 -19.14 -36.05 15.99
CA GLY A 52 -20.52 -36.54 16.14
C GLY A 52 -20.90 -37.72 15.23
N LEU A 53 -20.17 -37.96 14.14
CA LEU A 53 -20.44 -39.09 13.23
C LEU A 53 -19.55 -40.31 13.55
N GLN A 54 -20.15 -41.51 13.63
CA GLN A 54 -19.44 -42.77 13.89
C GLN A 54 -18.48 -43.24 12.78
N HIS A 55 -18.31 -42.45 11.71
CA HIS A 55 -17.48 -42.79 10.56
C HIS A 55 -16.28 -41.85 10.43
N PHE A 56 -15.36 -41.91 11.40
CA PHE A 56 -14.08 -41.24 11.28
C PHE A 56 -13.03 -42.17 10.66
N THR A 57 -12.52 -41.81 9.47
CA THR A 57 -11.31 -42.41 8.90
C THR A 57 -10.10 -41.65 9.41
N ARG A 58 -9.18 -42.36 10.07
CA ARG A 58 -7.97 -41.85 10.72
C ARG A 58 -7.19 -40.85 9.84
N GLU A 59 -7.08 -39.60 10.27
CA GLU A 59 -6.26 -38.58 9.62
C GLU A 59 -4.75 -38.83 9.76
N ARG A 60 -3.99 -38.39 8.75
CA ARG A 60 -2.51 -38.43 8.72
C ARG A 60 -1.95 -37.25 9.52
N GLU A 61 -1.00 -37.54 10.41
CA GLU A 61 -0.20 -36.54 11.11
C GLU A 61 0.58 -35.68 10.10
N ASN A 62 0.23 -34.39 10.00
CA ASN A 62 1.06 -33.41 9.31
C ASN A 62 1.89 -32.67 10.36
N GLY A 63 3.21 -32.85 10.30
CA GLY A 63 4.18 -32.33 11.26
C GLY A 63 4.20 -30.80 11.31
N ARG A 64 3.58 -30.22 12.35
CA ARG A 64 3.74 -28.81 12.75
C ARG A 64 4.35 -28.73 14.16
N ARG A 65 4.95 -27.57 14.46
CA ARG A 65 5.88 -27.29 15.58
C ARG A 65 5.28 -27.41 17.00
N SER A 66 3.98 -27.64 17.15
CA SER A 66 3.33 -28.01 18.41
C SER A 66 2.22 -29.02 18.11
N ASN A 67 2.07 -30.06 18.95
CA ASN A 67 1.13 -31.17 18.71
C ASN A 67 -0.26 -30.95 19.36
N TYR A 68 -0.56 -29.73 19.79
CA TYR A 68 -1.78 -29.43 20.55
C TYR A 68 -2.93 -29.01 19.63
N ARG A 69 -4.03 -29.78 19.60
CA ARG A 69 -5.16 -29.59 18.67
C ARG A 69 -6.52 -29.73 19.35
N PHE A 70 -7.45 -28.84 19.00
CA PHE A 70 -8.85 -28.93 19.37
C PHE A 70 -9.67 -29.21 18.11
N ILE A 71 -10.34 -30.36 18.08
CA ILE A 71 -11.10 -30.84 16.93
C ILE A 71 -12.56 -30.97 17.35
N LEU A 72 -13.44 -30.25 16.66
CA LEU A 72 -14.88 -30.32 16.82
C LEU A 72 -15.51 -30.43 15.44
N ARG A 73 -15.98 -31.62 15.10
CA ARG A 73 -16.47 -31.96 13.76
C ARG A 73 -17.78 -32.71 13.82
N ASP A 74 -18.59 -32.53 12.78
CA ASP A 74 -19.76 -33.38 12.51
C ASP A 74 -20.76 -33.42 13.69
N CYS A 75 -20.88 -32.35 14.45
CA CYS A 75 -21.83 -32.24 15.55
C CYS A 75 -23.11 -31.54 15.07
N GLU A 76 -24.06 -32.32 14.57
CA GLU A 76 -25.29 -31.81 13.94
C GLU A 76 -26.18 -31.00 14.91
N SER A 77 -26.16 -31.35 16.20
CA SER A 77 -27.02 -30.75 17.24
C SER A 77 -26.40 -29.56 17.96
N LEU A 78 -25.10 -29.30 17.79
CA LEU A 78 -24.38 -28.32 18.60
C LEU A 78 -24.75 -26.88 18.21
N LYS A 79 -25.32 -26.14 19.17
CA LYS A 79 -25.79 -24.76 19.01
C LYS A 79 -24.83 -23.74 19.62
N GLU A 80 -24.20 -24.07 20.74
CA GLU A 80 -23.35 -23.16 21.51
C GLU A 80 -21.99 -23.80 21.80
N LEU A 81 -20.92 -23.11 21.40
CA LEU A 81 -19.56 -23.39 21.85
C LEU A 81 -19.00 -22.21 22.64
N GLN A 82 -18.69 -22.43 23.91
CA GLN A 82 -18.03 -21.46 24.77
C GLN A 82 -16.70 -22.01 25.29
N ILE A 83 -15.63 -21.25 25.09
CA ILE A 83 -14.29 -21.55 25.59
C ILE A 83 -13.86 -20.42 26.53
N GLY A 84 -13.63 -20.75 27.79
CA GLY A 84 -13.20 -19.81 28.82
C GLY A 84 -11.75 -19.35 28.65
N ARG A 85 -11.41 -18.28 29.36
CA ARG A 85 -10.12 -17.58 29.30
C ARG A 85 -8.95 -18.52 29.62
N GLY A 86 -7.88 -18.45 28.83
CA GLY A 86 -6.62 -19.17 29.06
C GLY A 86 -6.66 -20.66 28.71
N SER A 87 -7.82 -21.20 28.36
CA SER A 87 -7.98 -22.57 27.87
C SER A 87 -7.36 -22.68 26.47
N PHE A 88 -6.72 -23.81 26.17
CA PHE A 88 -6.09 -24.03 24.87
C PHE A 88 -5.02 -22.99 24.47
N SER A 89 -4.37 -22.34 25.44
CA SER A 89 -3.39 -21.28 25.17
C SER A 89 -2.17 -21.77 24.37
N SER A 90 -1.77 -23.04 24.54
CA SER A 90 -0.67 -23.68 23.80
C SER A 90 -1.12 -24.46 22.57
N TYR A 91 -2.40 -24.38 22.18
CA TYR A 91 -2.92 -25.10 21.03
C TYR A 91 -2.57 -24.37 19.74
N SER A 92 -1.97 -25.09 18.80
CA SER A 92 -1.58 -24.56 17.49
C SER A 92 -2.59 -24.86 16.38
N ALA A 93 -3.68 -25.56 16.70
CA ALA A 93 -4.79 -25.78 15.78
C ALA A 93 -6.14 -25.86 16.50
N ILE A 94 -7.14 -25.25 15.85
CA ILE A 94 -8.56 -25.40 16.12
C ILE A 94 -9.24 -25.77 14.80
N GLU A 95 -10.00 -26.87 14.80
CA GLU A 95 -10.71 -27.40 13.64
C GLU A 95 -12.21 -27.43 13.98
N LEU A 96 -12.99 -26.59 13.30
CA LEU A 96 -14.44 -26.47 13.45
C LEU A 96 -15.09 -26.75 12.09
N GLU A 97 -15.62 -27.95 11.89
CA GLU A 97 -16.16 -28.37 10.59
C GLU A 97 -17.50 -29.07 10.73
N ASN A 98 -18.39 -28.88 9.75
CA ASN A 98 -19.71 -29.50 9.71
C ASN A 98 -20.51 -29.34 11.03
N LEU A 99 -20.74 -28.08 11.42
CA LEU A 99 -21.52 -27.71 12.61
C LEU A 99 -22.78 -26.93 12.17
N PRO A 100 -23.76 -27.60 11.53
CA PRO A 100 -24.88 -26.93 10.85
C PRO A 100 -25.82 -26.18 11.80
N ALA A 101 -25.90 -26.58 13.07
CA ALA A 101 -26.76 -25.95 14.08
C ALA A 101 -26.06 -24.86 14.90
N LEU A 102 -24.76 -24.62 14.72
CA LEU A 102 -24.00 -23.72 15.58
C LEU A 102 -24.46 -22.28 15.37
N THR A 103 -25.01 -21.66 16.42
CA THR A 103 -25.52 -20.28 16.39
C THR A 103 -24.57 -19.28 17.02
N GLU A 104 -23.77 -19.72 18.01
CA GLU A 104 -22.89 -18.85 18.79
C GLU A 104 -21.53 -19.53 19.07
N LEU A 105 -20.46 -18.76 18.85
CA LEU A 105 -19.09 -19.14 19.18
C LEU A 105 -18.44 -18.06 20.05
N THR A 106 -18.07 -18.42 21.27
CA THR A 106 -17.36 -17.55 22.21
C THR A 106 -16.01 -18.15 22.60
N ILE A 107 -14.92 -17.44 22.33
CA ILE A 107 -13.55 -17.84 22.70
C ILE A 107 -12.92 -16.74 23.57
N GLY A 108 -12.83 -17.00 24.87
CA GLY A 108 -12.33 -16.07 25.87
C GLY A 108 -13.39 -15.05 26.32
N ASP A 109 -12.93 -13.92 26.81
CA ASP A 109 -13.75 -12.80 27.28
C ASP A 109 -13.27 -11.50 26.58
N VAL A 110 -14.17 -10.85 25.84
CA VAL A 110 -13.88 -9.61 25.10
C VAL A 110 -13.43 -8.46 26.00
N LYS A 111 -13.70 -8.53 27.31
CA LYS A 111 -13.33 -7.52 28.31
C LYS A 111 -12.11 -7.88 29.15
N ALA A 112 -11.51 -9.05 28.95
CA ALA A 112 -10.41 -9.52 29.79
C ALA A 112 -9.37 -10.36 29.03
N LYS A 113 -8.12 -10.28 29.47
CA LYS A 113 -7.02 -11.10 28.97
C LYS A 113 -7.39 -12.58 28.91
N SER A 114 -7.33 -13.14 27.71
CA SER A 114 -7.83 -14.47 27.36
C SER A 114 -6.73 -15.40 26.85
N ASN A 115 -5.87 -14.97 25.92
CA ASN A 115 -4.75 -15.77 25.37
C ASN A 115 -5.14 -17.18 24.87
N ASN A 116 -6.38 -17.36 24.40
CA ASN A 116 -6.82 -18.63 23.84
C ASN A 116 -6.18 -18.82 22.45
N PHE A 117 -5.71 -20.03 22.14
CA PHE A 117 -5.16 -20.37 20.81
C PHE A 117 -4.10 -19.37 20.32
N PHE A 118 -3.13 -19.04 21.18
CA PHE A 118 -2.24 -17.88 21.02
C PHE A 118 -1.52 -17.84 19.66
N ASP A 119 -0.99 -18.98 19.21
CA ASP A 119 -0.23 -19.13 17.95
C ASP A 119 -1.03 -19.86 16.85
N SER A 120 -2.37 -19.97 16.99
CA SER A 120 -3.20 -20.69 16.02
C SER A 120 -3.76 -19.75 14.96
N SER A 121 -4.06 -20.31 13.78
CA SER A 121 -4.99 -19.72 12.81
C SER A 121 -6.44 -20.13 13.12
N LEU A 122 -7.40 -19.44 12.52
CA LEU A 122 -8.83 -19.77 12.61
C LEU A 122 -9.48 -19.80 11.23
N GLU A 123 -10.28 -20.85 10.98
CA GLU A 123 -11.14 -20.93 9.81
C GLU A 123 -12.56 -21.26 10.26
N LEU A 124 -13.51 -20.41 9.86
CA LEU A 124 -14.95 -20.62 10.01
C LEU A 124 -15.56 -20.64 8.61
N LYS A 125 -15.95 -21.84 8.17
CA LYS A 125 -16.44 -22.09 6.81
C LYS A 125 -17.76 -22.84 6.86
N ASP A 126 -18.70 -22.42 6.01
CA ASP A 126 -19.95 -23.15 5.75
C ASP A 126 -20.75 -23.47 7.04
N LEU A 127 -20.88 -22.48 7.93
CA LEU A 127 -21.68 -22.57 9.16
C LEU A 127 -23.00 -21.78 8.98
N PRO A 128 -24.08 -22.43 8.51
CA PRO A 128 -25.27 -21.76 7.99
C PRO A 128 -26.12 -21.06 9.05
N GLN A 129 -25.95 -21.36 10.34
CA GLN A 129 -26.71 -20.77 11.44
C GLN A 129 -25.87 -19.84 12.33
N LEU A 130 -24.55 -19.73 12.09
CA LEU A 130 -23.66 -18.98 12.96
C LEU A 130 -23.97 -17.49 12.86
N SER A 131 -24.33 -16.88 13.99
CA SER A 131 -24.91 -15.54 14.03
C SER A 131 -24.01 -14.51 14.71
N HIS A 132 -23.27 -14.93 15.74
CA HIS A 132 -22.40 -14.07 16.54
C HIS A 132 -21.11 -14.80 16.90
N VAL A 133 -19.99 -14.08 16.84
CA VAL A 133 -18.69 -14.57 17.27
C VAL A 133 -18.00 -13.58 18.20
N PHE A 134 -17.45 -14.07 19.30
CA PHE A 134 -16.78 -13.28 20.33
C PHE A 134 -15.38 -13.82 20.58
N PHE A 135 -14.38 -12.93 20.48
CA PHE A 135 -12.98 -13.29 20.69
C PHE A 135 -12.36 -12.41 21.78
N GLY A 136 -11.88 -13.03 22.85
CA GLY A 136 -11.28 -12.35 23.98
C GLY A 136 -9.91 -11.72 23.69
N GLU A 137 -9.41 -10.95 24.65
CA GLU A 137 -8.12 -10.26 24.51
C GLU A 137 -6.97 -11.25 24.27
N SER A 138 -6.14 -10.96 23.26
CA SER A 138 -5.02 -11.78 22.81
C SER A 138 -5.41 -13.21 22.37
N SER A 139 -6.68 -13.46 22.06
CA SER A 139 -7.07 -14.70 21.37
C SER A 139 -6.52 -14.66 19.95
N PHE A 140 -5.80 -15.71 19.53
CA PHE A 140 -5.13 -15.75 18.23
C PHE A 140 -4.13 -14.59 18.01
N TYR A 141 -3.28 -14.29 19.00
CA TYR A 141 -2.33 -13.15 18.99
C TYR A 141 -1.18 -13.25 17.98
N ALA A 142 -0.83 -14.46 17.55
CA ALA A 142 0.24 -14.73 16.60
C ALA A 142 -0.28 -15.64 15.47
N CYS A 143 -1.46 -15.30 14.93
CA CYS A 143 -2.06 -16.07 13.86
C CYS A 143 -1.39 -15.78 12.51
N ASN A 144 -1.45 -16.76 11.60
CA ASN A 144 -1.01 -16.57 10.22
C ASN A 144 -2.19 -16.39 9.25
N SER A 145 -3.35 -16.93 9.59
CA SER A 145 -4.54 -16.86 8.75
C SER A 145 -5.82 -16.79 9.57
N VAL A 146 -6.77 -16.00 9.06
CA VAL A 146 -8.11 -15.89 9.60
C VAL A 146 -9.10 -15.92 8.43
N VAL A 147 -10.06 -16.86 8.46
CA VAL A 147 -11.04 -17.05 7.38
C VAL A 147 -12.45 -17.08 7.93
N PHE A 148 -13.30 -16.21 7.39
CA PHE A 148 -14.74 -16.28 7.52
C PHE A 148 -15.33 -16.43 6.12
N GLU A 149 -15.89 -17.60 5.82
CA GLU A 149 -16.41 -17.94 4.49
C GLU A 149 -17.79 -18.61 4.60
N ASN A 150 -18.75 -18.15 3.80
CA ASN A 150 -20.09 -18.73 3.69
C ASN A 150 -20.84 -18.83 5.03
N LEU A 151 -21.03 -17.68 5.69
CA LEU A 151 -21.70 -17.56 7.00
C LEU A 151 -22.96 -16.67 6.87
N PRO A 152 -24.08 -17.19 6.29
CA PRO A 152 -25.24 -16.39 5.87
C PRO A 152 -26.02 -15.74 7.00
N GLN A 153 -25.87 -16.22 8.24
CA GLN A 153 -26.53 -15.63 9.41
C GLN A 153 -25.60 -14.74 10.24
N LEU A 154 -24.30 -14.67 9.91
CA LEU A 154 -23.34 -13.96 10.72
C LEU A 154 -23.63 -12.46 10.65
N SER A 155 -23.92 -11.86 11.81
CA SER A 155 -24.34 -10.46 11.92
C SER A 155 -23.30 -9.58 12.60
N SER A 156 -22.47 -10.16 13.48
CA SER A 156 -21.50 -9.43 14.28
C SER A 156 -20.23 -10.24 14.56
N ILE A 157 -19.08 -9.57 14.40
CA ILE A 157 -17.78 -10.04 14.86
C ILE A 157 -17.29 -9.08 15.95
N VAL A 158 -17.08 -9.57 17.17
CA VAL A 158 -16.62 -8.76 18.31
C VAL A 158 -15.27 -9.24 18.81
N LEU A 159 -14.32 -8.31 18.85
CA LEU A 159 -12.91 -8.55 19.15
C LEU A 159 -12.46 -7.79 20.39
N GLY A 160 -11.92 -8.52 21.36
CA GLY A 160 -11.15 -7.97 22.47
C GLY A 160 -9.80 -7.40 21.99
N PRO A 161 -9.12 -6.63 22.86
CA PRO A 161 -7.80 -6.07 22.57
C PRO A 161 -6.79 -7.12 22.08
N ASP A 162 -6.02 -6.79 21.05
CA ASP A 162 -4.98 -7.66 20.46
C ASP A 162 -5.47 -9.04 19.94
N ALA A 163 -6.79 -9.27 19.82
CA ALA A 163 -7.30 -10.45 19.13
C ALA A 163 -6.95 -10.42 17.64
N PHE A 164 -6.58 -11.57 17.06
CA PHE A 164 -6.14 -11.69 15.66
C PHE A 164 -5.02 -10.72 15.29
N ARG A 165 -3.99 -10.63 16.14
CA ARG A 165 -2.75 -9.99 15.74
C ARG A 165 -1.94 -11.00 14.92
N PHE A 166 -1.38 -10.55 13.80
CA PHE A 166 -0.62 -11.44 12.92
C PHE A 166 0.86 -11.44 13.28
N TYR A 167 1.54 -12.51 12.88
CA TYR A 167 2.98 -12.65 13.08
C TYR A 167 3.76 -11.77 12.10
N GLU A 168 4.55 -10.81 12.61
CA GLU A 168 5.21 -9.77 11.81
C GLU A 168 6.16 -10.30 10.74
N SER A 169 6.83 -11.43 10.96
CA SER A 169 7.80 -11.98 10.00
C SER A 169 7.19 -12.91 8.95
N GLU A 170 5.87 -13.13 8.96
CA GLU A 170 5.19 -14.05 8.04
C GLU A 170 4.56 -13.27 6.87
N ALA A 171 5.34 -13.13 5.79
CA ALA A 171 4.96 -12.38 4.59
C ALA A 171 3.72 -12.94 3.87
N SER A 172 3.33 -14.20 4.16
CA SER A 172 2.20 -14.88 3.52
C SER A 172 0.88 -14.80 4.30
N SER A 173 0.84 -14.04 5.40
CA SER A 173 -0.34 -13.98 6.26
C SER A 173 -1.56 -13.33 5.60
N PHE A 174 -2.76 -13.88 5.86
CA PHE A 174 -3.98 -13.43 5.19
C PHE A 174 -5.23 -13.38 6.09
N LEU A 175 -6.09 -12.40 5.80
CA LEU A 175 -7.44 -12.30 6.35
C LEU A 175 -8.45 -12.33 5.20
N THR A 176 -9.39 -13.28 5.28
CA THR A 176 -10.44 -13.49 4.29
C THR A 176 -11.81 -13.32 4.93
N LEU A 177 -12.60 -12.36 4.43
CA LEU A 177 -14.04 -12.26 4.66
C LEU A 177 -14.72 -12.34 3.29
N LYS A 178 -15.20 -13.52 2.91
CA LYS A 178 -15.81 -13.69 1.58
C LYS A 178 -17.06 -14.54 1.62
N SER A 179 -17.98 -14.25 0.72
CA SER A 179 -19.00 -15.21 0.32
C SER A 179 -18.65 -15.78 -1.04
N SER A 180 -18.42 -17.09 -1.12
CA SER A 180 -18.22 -17.76 -2.41
C SER A 180 -19.57 -18.24 -2.93
N PHE A 181 -20.03 -17.66 -4.05
CA PHE A 181 -21.21 -18.19 -4.74
C PHE A 181 -20.84 -19.54 -5.35
N SER A 182 -21.30 -20.63 -4.73
CA SER A 182 -21.24 -21.95 -5.34
C SER A 182 -22.61 -22.26 -5.94
N PRO A 183 -22.74 -22.53 -7.26
CA PRO A 183 -23.99 -22.98 -7.86
C PRO A 183 -24.46 -24.35 -7.35
N PHE A 184 -23.66 -25.01 -6.50
CA PHE A 184 -23.96 -26.29 -5.85
C PHE A 184 -24.16 -26.16 -4.32
N SER A 185 -24.02 -24.95 -3.73
CA SER A 185 -24.29 -24.68 -2.31
C SER A 185 -25.49 -23.73 -2.18
N SER A 186 -26.49 -24.11 -1.38
CA SER A 186 -27.64 -23.26 -1.06
C SER A 186 -27.31 -22.13 -0.07
N PHE A 187 -26.07 -22.05 0.43
CA PHE A 187 -25.65 -21.13 1.49
C PHE A 187 -24.64 -20.12 0.96
N ALA A 188 -25.09 -19.24 0.07
CA ALA A 188 -24.28 -18.13 -0.42
C ALA A 188 -24.78 -16.83 0.22
N ASP A 189 -24.20 -16.42 1.36
CA ASP A 189 -23.98 -15.00 1.63
C ASP A 189 -23.12 -14.72 2.87
N LEU A 190 -22.46 -13.57 2.92
CA LEU A 190 -22.12 -12.85 4.16
C LEU A 190 -23.00 -11.59 4.28
N SER A 191 -24.15 -11.55 3.59
CA SER A 191 -25.02 -10.39 3.50
C SER A 191 -25.65 -9.93 4.80
N LYS A 192 -25.64 -10.72 5.87
CA LYS A 192 -26.13 -10.25 7.17
C LYS A 192 -25.06 -9.59 8.03
N LEU A 193 -23.78 -9.68 7.65
CA LEU A 193 -22.69 -9.15 8.47
C LEU A 193 -22.80 -7.63 8.50
N ALA A 194 -23.30 -7.10 9.62
CA ALA A 194 -23.56 -5.68 9.78
C ALA A 194 -22.41 -4.97 10.50
N THR A 195 -21.73 -5.68 11.40
CA THR A 195 -20.77 -5.06 12.33
C THR A 195 -19.48 -5.87 12.50
N ILE A 196 -18.34 -5.16 12.50
CA ILE A 196 -17.04 -5.66 12.98
C ILE A 196 -16.56 -4.67 14.02
N GLN A 197 -16.42 -5.14 15.27
CA GLN A 197 -16.19 -4.26 16.41
C GLN A 197 -14.98 -4.71 17.21
N SER A 198 -14.02 -3.81 17.33
CA SER A 198 -12.96 -3.86 18.32
C SER A 198 -12.91 -2.49 19.01
N PRO A 199 -13.77 -2.28 20.03
CA PRO A 199 -14.12 -0.93 20.52
C PRO A 199 -13.03 -0.25 21.35
N ALA A 200 -12.00 -0.97 21.78
CA ALA A 200 -10.84 -0.36 22.42
C ALA A 200 -9.92 0.31 21.37
N THR A 201 -9.12 1.30 21.79
CA THR A 201 -8.35 2.13 20.84
C THR A 201 -6.83 1.95 20.95
N LYS A 202 -6.34 1.33 22.02
CA LYS A 202 -4.89 1.13 22.29
C LYS A 202 -4.48 -0.34 22.21
N HIS A 203 -4.70 -0.97 21.07
CA HIS A 203 -4.25 -2.34 20.80
C HIS A 203 -4.01 -2.56 19.30
N LYS A 204 -3.61 -3.78 18.94
CA LYS A 204 -3.04 -4.14 17.64
C LYS A 204 -3.80 -5.29 16.98
N SER A 205 -5.12 -5.31 17.15
CA SER A 205 -5.99 -6.29 16.48
C SER A 205 -5.90 -6.08 14.97
N PHE A 206 -5.77 -7.17 14.20
CA PHE A 206 -5.51 -7.18 12.75
C PHE A 206 -4.27 -6.42 12.28
N ARG A 207 -3.32 -6.12 13.16
CA ARG A 207 -2.01 -5.60 12.75
C ARG A 207 -1.17 -6.73 12.14
N ASP A 208 -0.26 -6.37 11.24
CA ASP A 208 0.75 -7.24 10.63
C ASP A 208 0.18 -8.28 9.63
N VAL A 209 -1.05 -8.11 9.16
CA VAL A 209 -1.64 -8.92 8.08
C VAL A 209 -1.17 -8.41 6.72
N HIS A 210 -0.66 -9.32 5.86
CA HIS A 210 -0.04 -8.94 4.59
C HIS A 210 -1.05 -8.96 3.42
N HIS A 211 -1.99 -9.90 3.40
CA HIS A 211 -2.97 -10.03 2.32
C HIS A 211 -4.42 -9.97 2.82
N LEU A 212 -5.18 -9.01 2.32
CA LEU A 212 -6.60 -8.83 2.65
C LEU A 212 -7.49 -9.23 1.49
N HIS A 213 -8.50 -10.06 1.76
CA HIS A 213 -9.48 -10.46 0.78
C HIS A 213 -10.90 -10.29 1.33
N PHE A 214 -11.60 -9.30 0.80
CA PHE A 214 -12.96 -8.96 1.19
C PHE A 214 -13.88 -9.02 -0.02
N GLU A 215 -14.90 -9.87 0.03
CA GLU A 215 -15.80 -10.07 -1.10
C GLU A 215 -17.24 -10.30 -0.62
N THR A 216 -18.18 -9.56 -1.20
CA THR A 216 -19.62 -9.73 -0.97
C THR A 216 -20.01 -9.53 0.51
N LEU A 217 -19.84 -8.30 1.00
CA LEU A 217 -20.20 -7.82 2.34
C LEU A 217 -21.19 -6.63 2.26
N PRO A 218 -22.34 -6.76 1.56
CA PRO A 218 -23.19 -5.62 1.19
C PRO A 218 -23.81 -4.87 2.38
N SER A 219 -24.12 -5.56 3.49
CA SER A 219 -24.77 -4.95 4.66
C SER A 219 -23.80 -4.46 5.74
N LEU A 220 -22.50 -4.65 5.53
CA LEU A 220 -21.50 -4.21 6.48
C LEU A 220 -21.57 -2.68 6.57
N SER A 221 -21.74 -2.13 7.76
CA SER A 221 -21.95 -0.69 7.93
C SER A 221 -21.12 -0.12 9.07
N ILE A 222 -21.01 -0.84 10.18
CA ILE A 222 -20.25 -0.41 11.35
C ILE A 222 -18.96 -1.22 11.44
N VAL A 223 -17.84 -0.59 11.08
CA VAL A 223 -16.50 -1.16 11.23
C VAL A 223 -15.70 -0.29 12.19
N THR A 224 -15.60 -0.74 13.44
CA THR A 224 -14.80 -0.08 14.48
C THR A 224 -13.55 -0.90 14.72
N LEU A 225 -12.39 -0.40 14.28
CA LEU A 225 -11.10 -1.07 14.39
C LEU A 225 -10.06 -0.13 14.99
N PRO A 226 -9.02 -0.65 15.67
CA PRO A 226 -7.97 0.19 16.24
C PRO A 226 -7.14 0.87 15.12
N PRO A 227 -6.51 2.03 15.39
CA PRO A 227 -5.76 2.79 14.39
C PRO A 227 -4.63 2.03 13.68
N MET A 228 -4.11 0.96 14.31
CA MET A 228 -3.02 0.14 13.78
C MET A 228 -3.52 -1.10 13.02
N ALA A 229 -4.82 -1.32 12.90
CA ALA A 229 -5.35 -2.43 12.11
C ALA A 229 -4.89 -2.29 10.64
N PHE A 230 -4.54 -3.42 10.01
CA PHE A 230 -4.06 -3.49 8.64
C PHE A 230 -2.77 -2.70 8.34
N SER A 231 -2.01 -2.35 9.39
CA SER A 231 -0.61 -1.92 9.22
C SER A 231 0.23 -3.09 8.71
N ASN A 232 1.24 -2.78 7.89
CA ASN A 232 2.10 -3.73 7.17
C ASN A 232 1.42 -4.58 6.07
N ARG A 233 0.18 -4.27 5.68
CA ARG A 233 -0.46 -4.91 4.53
C ARG A 233 0.30 -4.65 3.23
N GLU A 234 0.44 -5.70 2.43
CA GLU A 234 1.06 -5.65 1.10
C GLU A 234 0.00 -5.61 -0.02
N SER A 235 -1.09 -6.36 0.14
CA SER A 235 -2.15 -6.44 -0.86
C SER A 235 -3.54 -6.40 -0.23
N ILE A 236 -4.49 -5.88 -1.01
CA ILE A 236 -5.91 -5.89 -0.67
C ILE A 236 -6.74 -6.12 -1.93
N THR A 237 -7.71 -7.02 -1.83
CA THR A 237 -8.72 -7.28 -2.86
C THR A 237 -10.09 -7.04 -2.23
N MET A 238 -10.90 -6.20 -2.87
CA MET A 238 -12.19 -5.78 -2.36
C MET A 238 -13.23 -5.73 -3.47
N THR A 239 -14.33 -6.44 -3.29
CA THR A 239 -15.50 -6.39 -4.17
C THR A 239 -16.78 -6.36 -3.34
N ASN A 240 -17.62 -5.34 -3.52
CA ASN A 240 -18.90 -5.19 -2.81
C ASN A 240 -18.76 -5.28 -1.27
N VAL A 241 -17.97 -4.40 -0.66
CA VAL A 241 -17.46 -4.53 0.72
C VAL A 241 -18.17 -3.63 1.75
N GLY A 242 -19.32 -3.07 1.39
CA GLY A 242 -20.13 -2.23 2.28
C GLY A 242 -19.32 -1.11 2.95
N GLY A 243 -19.44 -1.01 4.27
CA GLY A 243 -18.82 0.01 5.12
C GLY A 243 -17.30 -0.09 5.24
N LEU A 244 -16.66 -1.15 4.73
CA LEU A 244 -15.21 -1.16 4.58
C LEU A 244 -14.75 -0.25 3.43
N GLN A 245 -15.62 0.07 2.47
CA GLN A 245 -15.31 0.93 1.32
C GLN A 245 -14.91 2.35 1.76
N SER A 246 -15.48 2.84 2.86
CA SER A 246 -15.23 4.17 3.41
C SER A 246 -14.37 4.15 4.68
N ASN A 247 -13.81 2.98 5.05
CA ASN A 247 -13.06 2.85 6.28
C ASN A 247 -11.66 3.50 6.15
N PRO A 248 -11.26 4.43 7.05
CA PRO A 248 -10.00 5.15 6.93
C PRO A 248 -8.75 4.26 7.06
N LEU A 249 -8.87 3.05 7.59
CA LEU A 249 -7.78 2.08 7.79
C LEU A 249 -7.57 1.19 6.57
N ILE A 250 -8.52 1.18 5.63
CA ILE A 250 -8.46 0.44 4.38
C ILE A 250 -8.43 1.45 3.24
N PRO A 251 -7.25 1.79 2.71
CA PRO A 251 -7.14 2.75 1.61
C PRO A 251 -7.64 2.11 0.32
N CYS A 252 -8.95 2.15 0.12
CA CYS A 252 -9.58 1.77 -1.14
C CYS A 252 -10.11 3.01 -1.83
N LEU A 253 -9.43 3.30 -2.95
CA LEU A 253 -9.74 4.30 -3.97
C LEU A 253 -9.64 5.76 -3.52
N LEU A 254 -8.60 6.41 -4.03
CA LEU A 254 -8.46 7.87 -4.06
C LEU A 254 -8.37 8.53 -2.67
N LYS A 255 -7.21 8.42 -2.02
CA LYS A 255 -6.79 9.50 -1.13
C LYS A 255 -6.24 10.61 -2.02
N GLU A 256 -7.13 11.50 -2.43
CA GLU A 256 -6.76 12.80 -2.99
C GLU A 256 -6.52 13.74 -1.82
N ALA A 257 -5.32 14.31 -1.75
CA ALA A 257 -5.13 15.48 -0.91
C ALA A 257 -5.01 16.68 -1.84
N GLU A 258 -5.96 17.61 -1.74
CA GLU A 258 -5.77 18.95 -2.27
C GLU A 258 -5.15 19.80 -1.16
N LEU A 259 -3.88 20.13 -1.33
CA LEU A 259 -3.09 20.81 -0.33
C LEU A 259 -3.08 22.31 -0.60
N CYS A 260 -3.58 23.06 0.38
CA CYS A 260 -3.51 24.52 0.38
C CYS A 260 -2.47 25.06 1.38
N SER A 261 -2.00 24.24 2.33
CA SER A 261 -1.05 24.65 3.36
C SER A 261 0.23 23.81 3.39
N CYS A 262 1.35 24.43 3.81
CA CYS A 262 2.65 23.77 3.93
C CYS A 262 2.73 22.74 5.06
N ALA A 263 1.85 22.83 6.06
CA ALA A 263 1.80 21.86 7.15
C ALA A 263 1.32 20.50 6.63
N ASP A 264 0.29 20.52 5.78
CA ASP A 264 -0.28 19.30 5.19
C ASP A 264 0.73 18.56 4.31
N LEU A 265 1.62 19.31 3.64
CA LEU A 265 2.67 18.79 2.77
C LEU A 265 3.80 18.08 3.55
N ARG A 266 3.99 18.40 4.84
CA ARG A 266 4.94 17.70 5.73
C ARG A 266 4.35 16.46 6.37
N SER A 267 3.03 16.38 6.49
CA SER A 267 2.30 15.27 7.09
C SER A 267 1.56 14.44 6.05
N ILE A 268 2.03 14.41 4.80
CA ILE A 268 1.38 13.65 3.74
C ILE A 268 1.41 12.17 4.11
N ASP A 269 0.24 11.57 4.06
CA ASP A 269 0.05 10.15 4.27
C ASP A 269 0.86 9.33 3.25
N ALA A 270 1.64 8.36 3.71
CA ALA A 270 2.46 7.48 2.86
C ALA A 270 1.63 6.73 1.80
N TYR A 271 0.33 6.53 2.03
CA TYR A 271 -0.59 5.80 1.15
C TYR A 271 -1.35 6.71 0.16
N ILE A 272 -1.01 7.99 0.06
CA ILE A 272 -1.65 8.91 -0.89
C ILE A 272 -1.49 8.41 -2.34
N THR A 273 -2.59 8.48 -3.12
CA THR A 273 -2.58 8.02 -4.52
C THR A 273 -2.59 9.17 -5.51
N ARG A 274 -3.23 10.30 -5.18
CA ARG A 274 -3.11 11.54 -5.96
C ARG A 274 -2.77 12.69 -5.03
N LEU A 275 -1.69 13.39 -5.37
CA LEU A 275 -1.27 14.57 -4.64
C LEU A 275 -1.54 15.77 -5.54
N SER A 276 -2.48 16.63 -5.12
CA SER A 276 -2.78 17.89 -5.79
C SER A 276 -2.40 19.05 -4.87
N VAL A 277 -1.59 19.97 -5.35
CA VAL A 277 -1.37 21.27 -4.68
C VAL A 277 -2.20 22.29 -5.43
N GLY A 278 -3.07 23.03 -4.72
CA GLY A 278 -3.92 24.05 -5.34
C GLY A 278 -3.11 25.20 -5.96
N ASN A 279 -3.80 26.15 -6.59
CA ASN A 279 -3.16 27.39 -7.08
C ASN A 279 -2.84 28.32 -5.89
N ASN A 280 -1.71 29.02 -5.94
CA ASN A 280 -1.24 29.95 -4.90
C ASN A 280 -0.99 29.30 -3.53
N CYS A 281 -0.77 27.98 -3.52
CA CYS A 281 -0.71 27.18 -2.31
C CYS A 281 0.73 26.86 -1.92
N CYS A 282 0.93 26.57 -0.64
CA CYS A 282 2.21 26.10 -0.10
C CYS A 282 3.39 27.06 -0.34
N ASN A 283 3.17 28.37 -0.12
CA ASN A 283 4.15 29.45 -0.31
C ASN A 283 4.81 29.92 0.99
N ASP A 284 4.69 29.13 2.07
CA ASP A 284 5.33 29.45 3.34
C ASP A 284 6.85 29.22 3.25
N ARG A 285 7.63 30.22 3.69
CA ARG A 285 9.09 30.20 3.77
C ARG A 285 9.64 29.01 4.57
N SER A 286 8.83 28.41 5.44
CA SER A 286 9.23 27.23 6.21
C SER A 286 9.43 25.99 5.33
N LEU A 287 8.66 25.85 4.24
CA LEU A 287 8.69 24.67 3.36
C LEU A 287 9.80 24.84 2.31
N THR A 288 10.94 24.20 2.57
CA THR A 288 12.11 24.30 1.70
C THR A 288 12.37 23.01 0.91
N VAL A 289 11.77 21.89 1.31
CA VAL A 289 12.03 20.57 0.73
C VAL A 289 10.71 19.83 0.56
N ILE A 290 10.54 19.21 -0.61
CA ILE A 290 9.54 18.21 -0.92
C ILE A 290 10.28 16.92 -1.25
N ASP A 291 10.04 15.90 -0.44
CA ASP A 291 10.60 14.56 -0.63
C ASP A 291 9.46 13.55 -0.63
N LEU A 292 9.17 12.98 -1.79
CA LEU A 292 8.08 12.03 -1.99
C LEU A 292 8.57 10.57 -2.02
N THR A 293 9.82 10.32 -1.65
CA THR A 293 10.42 8.96 -1.64
C THR A 293 9.60 7.96 -0.81
N GLY A 294 9.00 8.41 0.29
CA GLY A 294 8.14 7.58 1.15
C GLY A 294 6.73 7.29 0.59
N ASN A 295 6.30 7.96 -0.48
CA ASN A 295 4.94 7.85 -1.03
C ASN A 295 4.87 6.82 -2.18
N SER A 296 5.13 5.55 -1.88
CA SER A 296 5.23 4.47 -2.88
C SER A 296 3.93 4.16 -3.64
N PHE A 297 2.78 4.59 -3.11
CA PHE A 297 1.45 4.42 -3.69
C PHE A 297 1.03 5.54 -4.64
N LEU A 298 1.83 6.61 -4.76
CA LEU A 298 1.51 7.79 -5.57
C LEU A 298 1.37 7.42 -7.05
N GLN A 299 0.25 7.83 -7.65
CA GLN A 299 -0.11 7.58 -9.05
C GLN A 299 -0.05 8.85 -9.90
N GLU A 300 -0.39 9.99 -9.30
CA GLU A 300 -0.43 11.30 -9.97
C GLU A 300 0.05 12.40 -9.03
N LEU A 301 0.91 13.27 -9.56
CA LEU A 301 1.32 14.52 -8.90
C LEU A 301 0.87 15.71 -9.75
N SER A 302 0.04 16.56 -9.17
CA SER A 302 -0.42 17.81 -9.77
C SER A 302 -0.06 18.98 -8.87
N ILE A 303 0.60 20.00 -9.40
CA ILE A 303 0.92 21.23 -8.68
C ILE A 303 0.30 22.40 -9.46
N GLY A 304 -0.56 23.17 -8.80
CA GLY A 304 -1.21 24.35 -9.36
C GLY A 304 -0.26 25.54 -9.57
N ASN A 305 -0.74 26.58 -10.24
CA ASN A 305 0.02 27.78 -10.58
C ASN A 305 0.38 28.60 -9.33
N ASN A 306 1.52 29.31 -9.37
CA ASN A 306 2.00 30.22 -8.32
C ASN A 306 2.18 29.55 -6.95
N SER A 307 2.52 28.26 -6.93
CA SER A 307 2.63 27.45 -5.72
C SER A 307 4.07 27.06 -5.39
N LEU A 308 4.33 26.58 -4.17
CA LEU A 308 5.65 26.11 -3.70
C LEU A 308 6.74 27.19 -3.59
N ASN A 309 6.39 28.48 -3.48
CA ASN A 309 7.39 29.54 -3.30
C ASN A 309 8.16 29.33 -2.00
N GLY A 310 9.49 29.30 -2.10
CA GLY A 310 10.41 28.96 -0.99
C GLY A 310 10.95 27.52 -1.05
N VAL A 311 10.36 26.64 -1.86
CA VAL A 311 10.89 25.30 -2.06
C VAL A 311 12.19 25.37 -2.87
N ARG A 312 13.23 24.74 -2.34
CA ARG A 312 14.54 24.61 -3.00
C ARG A 312 14.81 23.21 -3.51
N ARG A 313 14.12 22.19 -3.01
CA ARG A 313 14.36 20.80 -3.39
C ARG A 313 13.06 20.04 -3.58
N VAL A 314 12.93 19.39 -4.73
CA VAL A 314 11.86 18.45 -5.04
C VAL A 314 12.50 17.11 -5.44
N THR A 315 12.18 16.05 -4.71
CA THR A 315 12.74 14.70 -4.93
C THR A 315 11.63 13.68 -5.03
N ILE A 316 11.60 12.98 -6.17
CA ILE A 316 10.64 11.93 -6.50
C ILE A 316 11.47 10.72 -6.93
N ALA A 317 11.65 9.75 -6.04
CA ALA A 317 12.40 8.54 -6.37
C ALA A 317 11.69 7.26 -5.90
N GLY A 318 11.63 6.27 -6.78
CA GLY A 318 11.15 4.92 -6.46
C GLY A 318 9.64 4.68 -6.59
N GLN A 319 8.84 5.66 -7.04
CA GLN A 319 7.39 5.53 -7.14
C GLN A 319 7.00 4.54 -8.25
N LYS A 320 6.59 3.32 -7.87
CA LYS A 320 6.29 2.23 -8.80
C LYS A 320 4.96 2.38 -9.53
N LYS A 321 4.08 3.27 -9.05
CA LYS A 321 2.73 3.49 -9.59
C LYS A 321 2.53 4.86 -10.24
N LEU A 322 3.52 5.76 -10.18
CA LEU A 322 3.40 7.13 -10.66
C LEU A 322 3.36 7.17 -12.19
N THR A 323 2.27 7.68 -12.75
CA THR A 323 2.01 7.70 -14.20
C THR A 323 2.20 9.07 -14.82
N SER A 324 1.97 10.15 -14.08
CA SER A 324 2.11 11.53 -14.56
C SER A 324 2.61 12.49 -13.48
N ILE A 325 3.39 13.48 -13.90
CA ILE A 325 3.76 14.66 -13.13
C ILE A 325 3.34 15.89 -13.92
N SER A 326 2.51 16.73 -13.31
CA SER A 326 2.04 17.99 -13.89
C SER A 326 2.32 19.13 -12.91
N ILE A 327 3.06 20.14 -13.38
CA ILE A 327 3.42 21.33 -12.59
C ILE A 327 2.95 22.56 -13.35
N GLY A 328 2.19 23.41 -12.68
CA GLY A 328 1.65 24.65 -13.20
C GLY A 328 2.72 25.70 -13.46
N ASN A 329 2.29 26.92 -13.79
CA ASN A 329 3.15 28.06 -14.05
C ASN A 329 3.61 28.74 -12.76
N ASN A 330 4.75 29.43 -12.81
CA ASN A 330 5.28 30.29 -11.75
C ASN A 330 5.50 29.57 -10.40
N CYS A 331 5.78 28.26 -10.43
CA CYS A 331 5.98 27.49 -9.21
C CYS A 331 7.42 27.62 -8.69
N SER A 332 7.59 27.58 -7.38
CA SER A 332 8.92 27.55 -6.74
C SER A 332 9.80 28.76 -7.10
N ARG A 333 9.21 29.96 -7.18
CA ARG A 333 9.97 31.19 -7.36
C ARG A 333 10.61 31.57 -6.04
N THR A 334 11.94 31.62 -6.01
CA THR A 334 12.69 31.98 -4.81
C THR A 334 13.71 33.06 -5.15
N GLU A 335 14.03 33.92 -4.20
CA GLU A 335 15.14 34.87 -4.37
C GLU A 335 16.43 34.20 -3.93
N HIS A 336 17.45 34.22 -4.82
CA HIS A 336 18.78 33.66 -4.57
C HIS A 336 19.40 34.33 -3.33
N THR A 337 19.33 33.65 -2.18
CA THR A 337 19.80 34.22 -0.90
C THR A 337 20.76 33.31 -0.13
N ASP A 338 20.87 32.02 -0.51
CA ASP A 338 21.70 31.03 0.18
C ASP A 338 22.64 30.29 -0.79
N ASP A 339 23.82 29.85 -0.31
CA ASP A 339 24.84 29.06 -1.05
C ASP A 339 24.41 27.60 -1.38
N LYS A 340 23.15 27.22 -1.14
CA LYS A 340 22.67 25.84 -1.31
C LYS A 340 22.03 25.64 -2.69
N ALA A 341 22.38 24.53 -3.33
CA ALA A 341 21.83 24.17 -4.64
C ALA A 341 20.32 23.89 -4.61
N PHE A 342 19.62 24.40 -5.62
CA PHE A 342 18.21 24.19 -5.87
C PHE A 342 18.03 23.03 -6.86
N ILE A 343 17.25 22.00 -6.48
CA ILE A 343 17.28 20.69 -7.14
C ILE A 343 15.87 20.18 -7.44
N PHE A 344 15.63 19.81 -8.68
CA PHE A 344 14.48 19.02 -9.11
C PHE A 344 14.97 17.67 -9.64
N SER A 345 14.57 16.56 -8.99
CA SER A 345 15.02 15.21 -9.35
C SER A 345 13.86 14.22 -9.39
N VAL A 346 13.75 13.51 -10.51
CA VAL A 346 12.82 12.39 -10.72
C VAL A 346 13.62 11.15 -11.14
N SER A 347 13.52 10.05 -10.39
CA SER A 347 14.24 8.83 -10.71
C SER A 347 13.52 7.54 -10.35
N GLU A 348 13.86 6.43 -11.01
CA GLU A 348 13.40 5.08 -10.65
C GLU A 348 11.87 4.89 -10.60
N CYS A 349 11.15 5.65 -11.43
CA CYS A 349 9.70 5.56 -11.60
C CYS A 349 9.38 4.77 -12.89
N PRO A 350 9.18 3.44 -12.82
CA PRO A 350 9.14 2.56 -13.99
C PRO A 350 7.92 2.75 -14.90
N VAL A 351 6.83 3.33 -14.40
CA VAL A 351 5.55 3.48 -15.14
C VAL A 351 5.21 4.94 -15.46
N LEU A 352 6.10 5.88 -15.14
CA LEU A 352 5.92 7.30 -15.43
C LEU A 352 5.94 7.55 -16.94
N LYS A 353 4.89 8.16 -17.47
CA LYS A 353 4.72 8.38 -18.92
C LYS A 353 5.01 9.81 -19.35
N GLU A 354 4.66 10.78 -18.51
CA GLU A 354 4.76 12.20 -18.84
C GLU A 354 5.28 13.03 -17.66
N ILE A 355 6.18 13.97 -17.98
CA ILE A 355 6.56 15.09 -17.12
C ILE A 355 6.19 16.38 -17.83
N SER A 356 5.31 17.18 -17.22
CA SER A 356 4.89 18.48 -17.71
C SER A 356 5.19 19.57 -16.67
N ILE A 357 5.91 20.62 -17.09
CA ILE A 357 6.26 21.76 -16.23
C ILE A 357 5.84 23.06 -16.91
N GLY A 358 5.13 23.93 -16.17
CA GLY A 358 4.61 25.21 -16.62
C GLY A 358 5.64 26.34 -16.63
N SER A 359 5.28 27.46 -17.27
CA SER A 359 6.13 28.64 -17.53
C SER A 359 6.71 29.21 -16.25
N TYR A 360 8.00 29.58 -16.27
CA TYR A 360 8.71 30.18 -15.13
C TYR A 360 8.73 29.36 -13.84
N SER A 361 8.35 28.09 -13.89
CA SER A 361 8.46 27.21 -12.73
C SER A 361 9.91 26.80 -12.55
N PHE A 362 10.38 26.76 -11.31
CA PHE A 362 11.77 26.42 -10.99
C PHE A 362 12.79 27.31 -11.73
N SER A 363 12.47 28.58 -11.98
CA SER A 363 13.34 29.49 -12.74
C SER A 363 14.72 29.66 -12.10
N THR A 364 14.80 29.57 -10.77
CA THR A 364 16.04 29.69 -9.97
C THR A 364 16.68 28.36 -9.62
N PHE A 365 16.23 27.25 -10.21
CA PHE A 365 16.77 25.93 -9.88
C PHE A 365 18.08 25.66 -10.61
N ASP A 366 19.10 25.28 -9.83
CA ASP A 366 20.43 24.97 -10.34
C ASP A 366 20.47 23.59 -11.03
N GLN A 367 19.61 22.65 -10.65
CA GLN A 367 19.69 21.27 -11.13
C GLN A 367 18.35 20.69 -11.57
N PHE A 368 18.37 20.03 -12.73
CA PHE A 368 17.30 19.19 -13.25
C PHE A 368 17.82 17.78 -13.52
N LYS A 369 17.15 16.76 -12.98
CA LYS A 369 17.46 15.34 -13.24
C LYS A 369 16.20 14.52 -13.53
N ALA A 370 16.22 13.82 -14.66
CA ALA A 370 15.27 12.77 -15.02
C ALA A 370 16.06 11.51 -15.41
N ALA A 371 16.04 10.47 -14.56
CA ALA A 371 16.90 9.30 -14.74
C ALA A 371 16.20 7.97 -14.45
N ASN A 372 16.50 6.92 -15.21
CA ASN A 372 15.97 5.57 -15.01
C ASN A 372 14.43 5.52 -15.07
N LEU A 373 13.85 6.06 -16.16
CA LEU A 373 12.40 6.15 -16.39
C LEU A 373 12.02 5.37 -17.66
N PRO A 374 11.93 4.03 -17.59
CA PRO A 374 11.78 3.17 -18.76
C PRO A 374 10.46 3.33 -19.53
N SER A 375 9.43 3.93 -18.93
CA SER A 375 8.13 4.17 -19.57
C SER A 375 7.90 5.62 -20.00
N LEU A 376 8.86 6.53 -19.77
CA LEU A 376 8.68 7.94 -20.06
C LEU A 376 8.62 8.16 -21.58
N GLU A 377 7.56 8.79 -22.07
CA GLU A 377 7.30 8.99 -23.50
C GLU A 377 7.56 10.43 -23.92
N THR A 378 7.18 11.39 -23.06
CA THR A 378 7.26 12.83 -23.33
C THR A 378 7.78 13.60 -22.12
N VAL A 379 8.59 14.62 -22.41
CA VAL A 379 8.95 15.67 -21.45
C VAL A 379 8.58 17.01 -22.07
N THR A 380 7.63 17.68 -21.46
CA THR A 380 7.11 18.97 -21.92
C THR A 380 7.45 20.05 -20.90
N LEU A 381 8.34 20.94 -21.30
CA LEU A 381 8.58 22.21 -20.64
C LEU A 381 7.93 23.31 -21.49
N PRO A 382 7.55 24.43 -20.86
CA PRO A 382 6.40 25.22 -21.27
C PRO A 382 6.65 25.98 -22.58
N GLN A 383 5.68 25.91 -23.49
CA GLN A 383 5.63 26.69 -24.73
C GLN A 383 4.57 27.79 -24.59
N SER A 384 4.95 28.99 -24.15
CA SER A 384 4.03 30.13 -24.14
C SER A 384 3.68 30.55 -25.56
N LYS A 385 2.43 30.99 -25.77
CA LYS A 385 1.99 31.71 -26.97
C LYS A 385 2.46 33.16 -26.97
N ASP A 386 2.74 33.74 -25.81
CA ASP A 386 3.20 35.11 -25.64
C ASP A 386 4.70 35.22 -25.88
N ILE A 387 5.04 35.93 -26.95
CA ILE A 387 6.36 36.00 -27.58
C ILE A 387 7.33 36.94 -26.83
N ILE A 388 6.83 37.72 -25.87
CA ILE A 388 7.54 38.90 -25.32
C ILE A 388 8.11 38.65 -23.92
N THR A 389 7.48 37.80 -23.10
CA THR A 389 7.94 37.48 -21.75
C THR A 389 8.44 36.02 -21.75
N GLY A 390 9.76 35.83 -21.64
CA GLY A 390 10.42 34.55 -21.91
C GLY A 390 10.06 33.43 -20.93
N THR A 391 9.77 32.21 -21.39
CA THR A 391 9.24 31.10 -20.58
C THR A 391 10.24 30.33 -19.72
N GLY A 392 11.35 30.96 -19.32
CA GLY A 392 12.52 30.27 -18.78
C GLY A 392 12.27 29.58 -17.44
N SER A 393 12.02 28.27 -17.50
CA SER A 393 12.16 27.34 -16.37
C SER A 393 13.62 26.87 -16.31
N PHE A 394 14.20 26.71 -15.12
CA PHE A 394 15.61 26.35 -14.95
C PHE A 394 16.55 27.30 -15.73
N GLN A 395 16.51 28.59 -15.39
CA GLN A 395 17.44 29.59 -15.94
C GLN A 395 18.72 29.61 -15.12
N GLN A 396 19.84 29.89 -15.78
CA GLN A 396 21.16 29.89 -15.14
C GLN A 396 21.45 28.60 -14.35
N CYS A 397 20.96 27.46 -14.85
CA CYS A 397 21.16 26.19 -14.17
C CYS A 397 22.63 25.74 -14.25
N GLU A 398 23.05 24.92 -13.30
CA GLU A 398 24.37 24.32 -13.24
C GLU A 398 24.36 22.91 -13.87
N SER A 399 23.29 22.13 -13.69
CA SER A 399 23.24 20.73 -14.15
C SER A 399 21.90 20.33 -14.76
N VAL A 400 21.95 19.68 -15.93
CA VAL A 400 20.79 19.08 -16.59
C VAL A 400 21.11 17.64 -16.99
N VAL A 401 20.31 16.69 -16.53
CA VAL A 401 20.51 15.25 -16.75
C VAL A 401 19.23 14.60 -17.29
N PHE A 402 19.35 13.98 -18.45
CA PHE A 402 18.40 13.00 -19.00
C PHE A 402 19.16 11.69 -19.26
N GLU A 403 18.84 10.65 -18.50
CA GLU A 403 19.62 9.41 -18.50
C GLU A 403 18.71 8.18 -18.46
N ASN A 404 18.99 7.16 -19.27
CA ASN A 404 18.26 5.88 -19.28
C ASN A 404 16.75 6.05 -19.48
N LEU A 405 16.36 6.65 -20.61
CA LEU A 405 14.96 6.92 -20.99
C LEU A 405 14.62 6.21 -22.33
N PRO A 406 14.57 4.86 -22.35
CA PRO A 406 14.50 4.07 -23.58
C PRO A 406 13.21 4.25 -24.40
N LYS A 407 12.12 4.74 -23.81
CA LYS A 407 10.85 5.03 -24.50
C LYS A 407 10.64 6.49 -24.87
N LEU A 408 11.52 7.39 -24.46
CA LEU A 408 11.34 8.82 -24.68
C LEU A 408 11.39 9.13 -26.18
N THR A 409 10.36 9.79 -26.70
CA THR A 409 10.23 10.07 -28.14
C THR A 409 10.43 11.55 -28.47
N SER A 410 10.01 12.43 -27.55
CA SER A 410 9.96 13.87 -27.76
C SER A 410 10.37 14.62 -26.49
N ILE A 411 11.29 15.58 -26.66
CA ILE A 411 11.57 16.62 -25.66
C ILE A 411 11.13 17.96 -26.27
N ARG A 412 10.26 18.66 -25.56
CA ARG A 412 9.71 19.95 -25.97
C ARG A 412 10.08 21.00 -24.94
N LEU A 413 10.88 21.97 -25.32
CA LEU A 413 11.35 23.03 -24.45
C LEU A 413 10.84 24.41 -24.89
N GLY A 414 10.60 25.26 -23.90
CA GLY A 414 10.26 26.66 -24.08
C GLY A 414 11.42 27.55 -24.49
N TYR A 415 11.18 28.87 -24.48
CA TYR A 415 12.21 29.87 -24.66
C TYR A 415 13.06 30.01 -23.39
N ASN A 416 14.40 30.01 -23.52
CA ASN A 416 15.38 30.15 -22.43
C ASN A 416 15.37 29.05 -21.35
N VAL A 417 14.66 27.94 -21.58
CA VAL A 417 14.71 26.77 -20.69
C VAL A 417 16.11 26.14 -20.73
N PHE A 418 16.66 25.74 -19.58
CA PHE A 418 18.01 25.17 -19.45
C PHE A 418 19.11 26.06 -20.05
N SER A 419 19.07 27.35 -19.76
CA SER A 419 20.23 28.22 -19.97
C SER A 419 21.21 28.01 -18.81
N PHE A 420 22.49 27.80 -19.11
CA PHE A 420 23.47 27.54 -18.05
C PHE A 420 24.05 28.83 -17.49
N ASP A 421 24.47 28.80 -16.23
CA ASP A 421 25.19 29.91 -15.61
C ASP A 421 26.49 30.20 -16.39
N SER A 422 26.72 31.48 -16.72
CA SER A 422 27.90 31.91 -17.47
C SER A 422 29.13 32.12 -16.60
N VAL A 423 28.93 32.34 -15.30
CA VAL A 423 29.94 32.71 -14.30
C VAL A 423 30.31 31.51 -13.43
N LYS A 424 29.32 30.76 -12.92
CA LYS A 424 29.56 29.59 -12.07
C LYS A 424 30.11 28.42 -12.87
N GLU A 425 31.12 27.72 -12.31
CA GLU A 425 31.66 26.49 -12.88
C GLU A 425 31.88 25.44 -11.77
N PRO A 426 31.64 24.14 -12.03
CA PRO A 426 31.36 23.54 -13.33
C PRO A 426 29.86 23.45 -13.67
N THR A 427 29.48 23.78 -14.91
CA THR A 427 28.16 23.44 -15.45
C THR A 427 28.21 22.18 -16.32
N SER A 428 27.16 21.34 -16.25
CA SER A 428 27.09 20.04 -16.93
C SER A 428 25.76 19.76 -17.62
N LEU A 429 25.83 19.33 -18.87
CA LEU A 429 24.71 18.79 -19.64
C LEU A 429 24.97 17.31 -19.94
N VAL A 430 24.04 16.43 -19.55
CA VAL A 430 24.09 14.99 -19.82
C VAL A 430 22.80 14.58 -20.51
N LEU A 431 22.92 14.10 -21.75
CA LEU A 431 21.85 13.43 -22.49
C LEU A 431 22.37 12.05 -22.91
N GLN A 432 21.94 11.01 -22.22
CA GLN A 432 22.49 9.66 -22.38
C GLN A 432 21.38 8.61 -22.42
N ASP A 433 21.53 7.62 -23.29
CA ASP A 433 20.64 6.47 -23.40
C ASP A 433 19.17 6.85 -23.67
N LEU A 434 18.98 7.58 -24.77
CA LEU A 434 17.69 8.06 -25.28
C LEU A 434 17.41 7.50 -26.70
N PRO A 435 17.42 6.16 -26.90
CA PRO A 435 17.49 5.54 -28.24
C PRO A 435 16.27 5.79 -29.13
N ARG A 436 15.11 6.15 -28.55
CA ARG A 436 13.87 6.44 -29.29
C ARG A 436 13.62 7.92 -29.50
N LEU A 437 14.46 8.80 -28.97
CA LEU A 437 14.30 10.23 -29.10
C LEU A 437 14.44 10.62 -30.58
N HIS A 438 13.35 11.11 -31.18
CA HIS A 438 13.34 11.52 -32.58
C HIS A 438 13.13 13.04 -32.75
N GLN A 439 12.60 13.69 -31.71
CA GLN A 439 12.23 15.09 -31.73
C GLN A 439 12.77 15.81 -30.50
N PHE A 440 13.51 16.88 -30.74
CA PHE A 440 13.97 17.83 -29.74
C PHE A 440 13.67 19.24 -30.24
N ILE A 441 12.60 19.86 -29.73
CA ILE A 441 12.12 21.15 -30.24
C ILE A 441 12.20 22.22 -29.17
N THR A 442 12.80 23.35 -29.52
CA THR A 442 12.69 24.64 -28.81
C THR A 442 11.71 25.58 -29.53
N SER A 443 11.25 26.65 -28.85
CA SER A 443 10.19 27.54 -29.37
C SER A 443 10.43 28.07 -30.81
N ARG A 444 9.33 28.42 -31.51
CA ARG A 444 9.30 28.79 -32.94
C ARG A 444 10.16 30.00 -33.34
N ARG A 445 10.66 30.82 -32.40
CA ARG A 445 11.67 31.87 -32.67
C ARG A 445 13.06 31.40 -32.23
N VAL A 446 13.63 30.51 -33.03
CA VAL A 446 14.91 29.82 -32.80
C VAL A 446 16.11 30.79 -32.70
N VAL A 447 16.03 32.00 -33.27
CA VAL A 447 17.21 32.82 -33.55
C VAL A 447 17.89 33.42 -32.31
N LEU A 448 17.19 33.60 -31.18
CA LEU A 448 17.72 34.33 -30.01
C LEU A 448 17.50 33.63 -28.64
N GLY A 449 17.21 32.32 -28.61
CA GLY A 449 17.02 31.60 -27.34
C GLY A 449 18.33 31.24 -26.64
N ASN A 450 18.34 31.24 -25.31
CA ASN A 450 19.50 30.83 -24.50
C ASN A 450 19.46 29.36 -24.06
N THR A 451 18.57 28.54 -24.62
CA THR A 451 18.51 27.10 -24.29
C THR A 451 19.82 26.41 -24.64
N PHE A 452 20.40 25.71 -23.65
CA PHE A 452 21.72 25.10 -23.72
C PHE A 452 22.85 26.08 -24.08
N ARG A 453 22.70 27.37 -23.77
CA ARG A 453 23.81 28.33 -23.84
C ARG A 453 24.71 28.15 -22.60
N TYR A 454 26.03 28.20 -22.79
CA TYR A 454 27.07 28.09 -21.74
C TYR A 454 27.29 26.74 -21.00
N PRO A 455 26.91 25.55 -21.51
CA PRO A 455 27.28 24.30 -20.86
C PRO A 455 28.80 24.08 -20.97
N ARG A 456 29.50 23.99 -19.84
CA ARG A 456 30.96 23.79 -19.83
C ARG A 456 31.35 22.34 -20.07
N ARG A 457 30.62 21.39 -19.48
CA ARG A 457 30.80 19.95 -19.66
C ARG A 457 29.58 19.38 -20.37
N ILE A 458 29.80 18.67 -21.46
CA ILE A 458 28.73 18.10 -22.29
C ILE A 458 29.00 16.61 -22.46
N THR A 459 28.02 15.77 -22.13
CA THR A 459 27.99 14.34 -22.42
C THR A 459 26.76 14.04 -23.26
N LEU A 460 26.95 13.61 -24.52
CA LEU A 460 25.86 13.18 -25.41
C LEU A 460 26.15 11.78 -25.94
N GLU A 461 25.24 10.84 -25.69
CA GLU A 461 25.41 9.44 -26.09
C GLU A 461 24.06 8.78 -26.40
N ASN A 462 24.04 7.88 -27.40
CA ASN A 462 22.91 7.00 -27.71
C ASN A 462 21.54 7.72 -27.93
N MET A 463 21.51 8.59 -28.94
CA MET A 463 20.34 9.25 -29.54
C MET A 463 20.26 9.06 -31.07
N PRO A 464 20.41 7.84 -31.62
CA PRO A 464 20.61 7.61 -33.05
C PRO A 464 19.39 8.01 -33.91
N ARG A 465 18.20 8.12 -33.33
CA ARG A 465 16.95 8.44 -34.04
C ARG A 465 16.64 9.93 -34.08
N LEU A 466 17.45 10.78 -33.45
CA LEU A 466 17.18 12.21 -33.38
C LEU A 466 17.39 12.84 -34.75
N THR A 467 16.30 13.27 -35.39
CA THR A 467 16.32 13.90 -36.72
C THR A 467 15.73 15.30 -36.70
N ASN A 468 14.68 15.53 -35.89
CA ASN A 468 14.04 16.83 -35.77
C ASN A 468 14.61 17.58 -34.57
N LEU A 469 15.67 18.37 -34.82
CA LEU A 469 16.35 19.17 -33.81
C LEU A 469 16.18 20.66 -34.11
N MET A 470 15.56 21.38 -33.19
CA MET A 470 15.45 22.84 -33.23
C MET A 470 16.14 23.45 -32.00
N LEU A 471 17.30 24.05 -32.21
CA LEU A 471 18.09 24.76 -31.20
C LEU A 471 18.55 26.11 -31.74
N SER A 472 18.76 27.08 -30.85
CA SER A 472 19.26 28.40 -31.23
C SER A 472 20.71 28.36 -31.68
N SER A 473 21.15 29.41 -32.37
CA SER A 473 22.55 29.61 -32.76
C SER A 473 23.50 29.77 -31.56
N TYR A 474 22.97 30.07 -30.37
CA TYR A 474 23.74 30.18 -29.12
C TYR A 474 23.88 28.85 -28.37
N ALA A 475 23.23 27.77 -28.82
CA ALA A 475 23.36 26.47 -28.17
C ALA A 475 24.82 26.00 -28.16
N PHE A 476 25.28 25.51 -27.02
CA PHE A 476 26.63 25.03 -26.77
C PHE A 476 27.76 26.07 -26.93
N GLU A 477 27.43 27.37 -26.84
CA GLU A 477 28.42 28.44 -26.72
C GLU A 477 29.28 28.26 -25.47
N ASN A 478 30.58 28.61 -25.54
CA ASN A 478 31.54 28.55 -24.42
C ASN A 478 31.74 27.16 -23.75
N LYS A 479 31.46 26.08 -24.49
CA LYS A 479 31.78 24.70 -24.08
C LYS A 479 33.28 24.47 -23.86
N LYS A 480 33.64 23.69 -22.84
CA LYS A 480 35.04 23.38 -22.48
C LYS A 480 35.40 21.91 -22.66
N ARG A 481 34.59 20.98 -22.13
CA ARG A 481 34.80 19.53 -22.22
C ARG A 481 33.59 18.88 -22.86
N VAL A 482 33.83 18.11 -23.91
CA VAL A 482 32.78 17.49 -24.72
C VAL A 482 33.10 16.01 -24.87
N THR A 483 32.20 15.17 -24.38
CA THR A 483 32.23 13.72 -24.52
C THR A 483 31.04 13.32 -25.38
N VAL A 484 31.29 13.03 -26.65
CA VAL A 484 30.24 12.66 -27.62
C VAL A 484 30.70 11.51 -28.48
N ASP A 485 29.80 10.55 -28.71
CA ASP A 485 29.96 9.59 -29.81
C ASP A 485 29.20 10.11 -31.04
N LYS A 486 29.95 10.69 -31.99
CA LYS A 486 29.38 11.33 -33.18
C LYS A 486 28.45 10.40 -33.99
N LYS A 487 28.63 9.08 -33.91
CA LYS A 487 27.80 8.11 -34.65
C LYS A 487 26.43 7.88 -34.02
N THR A 488 26.29 8.18 -32.73
CA THR A 488 25.09 7.81 -31.97
C THR A 488 24.27 9.01 -31.53
N ILE A 489 24.70 10.26 -31.75
CA ILE A 489 23.99 11.47 -31.26
C ILE A 489 23.00 12.10 -32.27
N GLY A 490 22.80 11.50 -33.44
CA GLY A 490 21.85 11.97 -34.46
C GLY A 490 22.08 13.41 -34.89
N ALA A 491 21.02 14.21 -34.97
CA ALA A 491 21.04 15.61 -35.43
C ALA A 491 21.91 16.54 -34.56
N PHE A 492 22.28 16.16 -33.32
CA PHE A 492 23.23 16.95 -32.53
C PHE A 492 24.63 17.03 -33.16
N SER A 493 24.99 16.06 -33.99
CA SER A 493 26.29 16.02 -34.68
C SER A 493 26.62 17.32 -35.44
N GLN A 494 25.61 18.06 -35.91
CA GLN A 494 25.79 19.34 -36.60
C GLN A 494 26.44 20.46 -35.76
N PHE A 495 26.44 20.33 -34.42
CA PHE A 495 27.01 21.34 -33.49
C PHE A 495 28.43 21.01 -33.02
N PHE A 496 28.94 19.82 -33.35
CA PHE A 496 30.24 19.30 -32.86
C PHE A 496 31.14 18.81 -34.00
N ILE A 497 30.96 19.38 -35.20
CA ILE A 497 31.75 19.06 -36.40
C ILE A 497 33.22 19.40 -36.16
#